data_AF-A0A8B8P5T9-F1
#
_entry.id   AF-A0A8B8P5T9-F1
#
_cell.length_a   1.000
_cell.length_b   1.000
_cell.length_c   1.000
_cell.angle_alpha   90.00
_cell.angle_beta   90.00
_cell.angle_gamma   90.00
#
_symmetry.space_group_name_H-M   'P 1'
#
loop_
_entity.id
_entity.type
_entity.pdbx_description
1 polymer ?
#
loop_
_entity_poly.entity_id
_entity_poly.type
_entity_poly.pdbx_seq_one_letter_code
_entity_poly.pdbx_strand_id
1 'polypeptide(L)'
;MPRTTTVESPGCPPFRALTFDVLGLVKVVEARGKQGGVPKVVERWGEPESRNCVLAASIDGCKRNPMLAVARKCGKIELLDPLNGDTRVVISDAIDTKPEDDPIIGLHVFRRERTEERSRSCTLLSCTTKGNAVMRSFEVTDSPEDCVSTSTTNKWNVCAAGSVLCCKVDGSENYAVAGGKGVELNIWDLDKCSRMWTAKSPPKNNLGIFTPTWFTSATFLCKDDHRKVVAGTNSRQVRLYDISAQRRPVLSFDFRETPIKAVTEDIDGYTVYVGNGSGDLASFDMRTGKLLGCFLGKCSGSIRYISRHPDFPVIASCGLDSYLRLWDVKSRQLLSAVFLKQHLNSVLFDSGFADEEPVQNARDVTENEAQRHRVDETQYEDGTLLVKRKKKKKKKTHEEGRDHKTSGKENGGIEKLNRKKKIKRVKTLADDDAL
;
A
#
# COMPACT_ATOMS: atom_id res chain seq x y z
N MET A 1 -22.57 0.51 -16.99
CA MET A 1 -21.55 1.51 -16.61
C MET A 1 -21.67 1.78 -15.12
N PRO A 2 -20.72 1.41 -14.26
CA PRO A 2 -20.80 1.81 -12.86
C PRO A 2 -20.46 3.30 -12.79
N ARG A 3 -21.35 4.07 -12.15
CA ARG A 3 -21.19 5.51 -11.92
C ARG A 3 -19.95 5.71 -11.06
N THR A 4 -18.93 6.36 -11.61
CA THR A 4 -17.87 7.03 -10.86
C THR A 4 -18.55 8.07 -9.97
N THR A 5 -18.90 7.72 -8.74
CA THR A 5 -19.09 8.71 -7.70
C THR A 5 -17.71 9.35 -7.50
N THR A 6 -17.49 10.47 -8.18
CA THR A 6 -16.40 11.39 -7.86
C THR A 6 -16.65 11.88 -6.45
N VAL A 7 -16.16 11.13 -5.46
CA VAL A 7 -16.01 11.65 -4.11
C VAL A 7 -15.04 12.80 -4.26
N GLU A 8 -15.50 14.02 -4.02
CA GLU A 8 -14.64 15.21 -4.00
C GLU A 8 -13.56 14.96 -2.94
N SER A 9 -12.39 14.57 -3.42
CA SER A 9 -11.24 14.23 -2.60
C SER A 9 -10.63 15.51 -2.07
N PRO A 10 -10.54 15.74 -0.75
CA PRO A 10 -9.59 16.69 -0.22
C PRO A 10 -8.22 16.15 -0.64
N GLY A 11 -7.60 16.80 -1.62
CA GLY A 11 -6.59 16.12 -2.42
C GLY A 11 -5.41 15.58 -1.60
N CYS A 12 -4.70 14.59 -2.15
CA CYS A 12 -3.67 13.87 -1.45
C CYS A 12 -2.34 14.65 -1.40
N PRO A 13 -1.50 14.45 -0.36
CA PRO A 13 -0.11 14.85 -0.40
C PRO A 13 0.62 14.10 -1.53
N PRO A 14 1.78 14.59 -1.98
CA PRO A 14 2.52 13.94 -3.03
C PRO A 14 2.96 12.55 -2.61
N PHE A 15 2.72 11.56 -3.45
CA PHE A 15 3.17 10.19 -3.20
C PHE A 15 3.33 9.44 -4.52
N ARG A 16 4.17 8.42 -4.48
CA ARG A 16 4.25 7.37 -5.49
C ARG A 16 4.00 6.03 -4.85
N ALA A 17 3.00 5.31 -5.35
CA ALA A 17 2.61 4.00 -4.87
C ALA A 17 2.67 2.96 -5.99
N LEU A 18 3.35 1.85 -5.71
CA LEU A 18 3.42 0.69 -6.57
C LEU A 18 2.33 -0.29 -6.14
N THR A 19 1.44 -0.62 -7.06
CA THR A 19 0.33 -1.54 -6.82
C THR A 19 0.49 -2.80 -7.64
N PHE A 20 0.17 -3.93 -7.02
CA PHE A 20 0.44 -5.25 -7.58
C PHE A 20 -0.87 -6.01 -7.81
N ASP A 21 -1.10 -6.40 -9.06
CA ASP A 21 -2.33 -7.06 -9.50
C ASP A 21 -2.23 -8.60 -9.47
N VAL A 22 -3.41 -9.24 -9.44
CA VAL A 22 -3.55 -10.70 -9.62
C VAL A 22 -3.12 -11.17 -11.02
N LEU A 23 -3.12 -10.29 -12.03
CA LEU A 23 -2.64 -10.60 -13.39
C LEU A 23 -1.14 -10.34 -13.58
N GLY A 24 -0.41 -10.02 -12.51
CA GLY A 24 1.05 -9.82 -12.59
C GLY A 24 1.51 -8.45 -13.05
N LEU A 25 0.59 -7.53 -13.31
CA LEU A 25 0.89 -6.14 -13.63
C LEU A 25 1.32 -5.37 -12.39
N VAL A 26 2.38 -4.57 -12.53
CA VAL A 26 2.74 -3.53 -11.57
C VAL A 26 2.20 -2.21 -12.11
N LYS A 27 1.35 -1.52 -11.35
CA LYS A 27 0.84 -0.20 -11.73
C LYS A 27 1.37 0.85 -10.80
N VAL A 28 1.95 1.89 -11.39
CA VAL A 28 2.50 3.04 -10.67
C VAL A 28 1.40 4.10 -10.57
N VAL A 29 1.01 4.43 -9.34
CA VAL A 29 0.05 5.49 -9.05
C VAL A 29 0.80 6.65 -8.42
N GLU A 30 0.73 7.81 -9.04
CA GLU A 30 1.35 9.04 -8.53
C GLU A 30 0.29 10.08 -8.24
N ALA A 31 0.42 10.78 -7.12
CA ALA A 31 -0.16 12.08 -6.91
C ALA A 31 0.98 13.09 -6.85
N ARG A 32 0.94 14.09 -7.72
CA ARG A 32 1.86 15.24 -7.70
C ARG A 32 1.09 16.48 -7.28
N GLY A 33 1.68 17.29 -6.41
CA GLY A 33 1.10 18.54 -5.95
C GLY A 33 0.90 18.60 -4.44
N LYS A 34 1.58 19.58 -3.81
CA LYS A 34 1.61 19.82 -2.36
C LYS A 34 0.26 20.08 -1.70
N GLN A 35 -0.77 20.46 -2.46
CA GLN A 35 -2.10 20.85 -1.96
C GLN A 35 -3.26 20.14 -2.66
N GLY A 36 -3.04 18.93 -3.15
CA GLY A 36 -4.14 18.05 -3.51
C GLY A 36 -4.14 17.50 -4.92
N GLY A 37 -3.02 16.91 -5.32
CA GLY A 37 -2.95 16.15 -6.56
C GLY A 37 -3.99 15.03 -6.59
N VAL A 38 -4.73 14.94 -7.70
CA VAL A 38 -5.57 13.76 -7.96
C VAL A 38 -4.65 12.60 -8.34
N PRO A 39 -4.66 11.49 -7.61
CA PRO A 39 -3.80 10.36 -7.92
C PRO A 39 -4.18 9.75 -9.28
N LYS A 40 -3.18 9.54 -10.12
CA LYS A 40 -3.32 8.99 -11.48
C LYS A 40 -2.39 7.81 -11.68
N VAL A 41 -2.83 6.86 -12.51
CA VAL A 41 -1.97 5.77 -12.96
C VAL A 41 -1.04 6.33 -14.04
N VAL A 42 0.25 6.39 -13.75
CA VAL A 42 1.26 6.93 -14.67
C VAL A 42 1.80 5.82 -15.55
N GLU A 43 2.18 4.69 -14.94
CA GLU A 43 2.83 3.60 -15.66
C GLU A 43 2.20 2.24 -15.32
N ARG A 44 2.42 1.28 -16.23
CA ARG A 44 2.07 -0.12 -16.06
C ARG A 44 3.22 -0.97 -16.59
N TRP A 45 3.74 -1.85 -15.75
CA TRP A 45 4.86 -2.71 -16.09
C TRP A 45 4.44 -4.18 -16.14
N GLY A 46 5.05 -4.90 -17.08
CA GLY A 46 4.82 -6.31 -17.32
C GLY A 46 3.63 -6.62 -18.24
N GLU A 47 3.53 -7.88 -18.62
CA GLU A 47 2.43 -8.41 -19.43
C GLU A 47 1.35 -9.06 -18.55
N PRO A 48 0.06 -8.91 -18.90
CA PRO A 48 -1.03 -9.43 -18.08
C PRO A 48 -1.17 -10.95 -18.23
N GLU A 49 -0.58 -11.69 -17.30
CA GLU A 49 -0.71 -13.14 -17.21
C GLU A 49 -0.99 -13.60 -15.78
N SER A 50 -1.98 -14.48 -15.61
CA SER A 50 -2.32 -15.06 -14.31
C SER A 50 -1.18 -15.89 -13.68
N ARG A 51 -0.25 -16.40 -14.51
CA ARG A 51 0.97 -17.11 -14.04
C ARG A 51 2.00 -16.18 -13.42
N ASN A 52 2.00 -14.90 -13.84
CA ASN A 52 2.93 -13.88 -13.37
C ASN A 52 2.37 -13.05 -12.21
N CYS A 53 1.24 -13.48 -11.64
CA CYS A 53 0.63 -12.90 -10.44
C CYS A 53 1.68 -12.57 -9.38
N VAL A 54 1.70 -11.33 -8.92
CA VAL A 54 2.64 -10.89 -7.88
C VAL A 54 2.07 -11.29 -6.52
N LEU A 55 2.83 -12.09 -5.79
CA LEU A 55 2.43 -12.63 -4.49
C LEU A 55 3.02 -11.83 -3.34
N ALA A 56 4.28 -11.44 -3.47
CA ALA A 56 5.01 -10.65 -2.50
C ALA A 56 5.86 -9.62 -3.23
N ALA A 57 6.02 -8.45 -2.62
CA ALA A 57 6.87 -7.40 -3.12
C ALA A 57 7.53 -6.69 -1.95
N SER A 58 8.75 -6.20 -2.15
CA SER A 58 9.43 -5.33 -1.21
C SER A 58 10.24 -4.28 -1.96
N ILE A 59 10.31 -3.08 -1.39
CA ILE A 59 11.07 -1.96 -1.93
C ILE A 59 12.15 -1.57 -0.93
N ASP A 60 13.37 -1.41 -1.41
CA ASP A 60 14.44 -0.77 -0.66
C ASP A 60 14.19 0.75 -0.64
N GLY A 61 14.30 1.34 0.55
CA GLY A 61 14.12 2.77 0.75
C GLY A 61 15.38 3.60 0.45
N CYS A 62 16.44 2.99 -0.10
CA CYS A 62 17.68 3.69 -0.43
C CYS A 62 17.46 4.82 -1.45
N LYS A 63 17.82 6.05 -1.08
CA LYS A 63 17.65 7.24 -1.93
C LYS A 63 18.57 7.28 -3.15
N ARG A 64 19.69 6.55 -3.13
CA ARG A 64 20.75 6.64 -4.14
C ARG A 64 20.67 5.60 -5.26
N ASN A 65 19.78 4.60 -5.15
CA ASN A 65 19.31 3.69 -6.21
C ASN A 65 18.32 2.71 -5.56
N PRO A 66 17.03 3.06 -5.47
CA PRO A 66 16.04 2.18 -4.86
C PRO A 66 15.88 0.91 -5.71
N MET A 67 15.68 -0.24 -5.07
CA MET A 67 15.43 -1.53 -5.74
C MET A 67 14.06 -2.08 -5.35
N LEU A 68 13.34 -2.60 -6.34
CA LEU A 68 12.06 -3.26 -6.13
C LEU A 68 12.19 -4.76 -6.40
N ALA A 69 11.97 -5.58 -5.39
CA ALA A 69 11.84 -7.02 -5.57
C ALA A 69 10.38 -7.42 -5.72
N VAL A 70 10.11 -8.25 -6.72
CA VAL A 70 8.79 -8.78 -7.05
C VAL A 70 8.88 -10.29 -7.14
N ALA A 71 8.15 -11.00 -6.27
CA ALA A 71 8.02 -12.45 -6.34
C ALA A 71 6.73 -12.82 -7.08
N ARG A 72 6.88 -13.56 -8.18
CA ARG A 72 5.78 -14.00 -9.04
C ARG A 72 5.35 -15.42 -8.69
N LYS A 73 4.09 -15.74 -9.00
CA LYS A 73 3.51 -17.08 -8.82
C LYS A 73 4.23 -18.18 -9.62
N CYS A 74 4.89 -17.82 -10.73
CA CYS A 74 5.74 -18.73 -11.49
C CYS A 74 7.05 -19.10 -10.79
N GLY A 75 7.30 -18.63 -9.56
CA GLY A 75 8.50 -18.93 -8.77
C GLY A 75 9.72 -18.05 -9.12
N LYS A 76 9.58 -17.16 -10.10
CA LYS A 76 10.60 -16.17 -10.44
C LYS A 76 10.55 -15.00 -9.48
N ILE A 77 11.73 -14.53 -9.06
CA ILE A 77 11.90 -13.27 -8.35
C ILE A 77 12.60 -12.29 -9.29
N GLU A 78 11.96 -11.17 -9.56
CA GLU A 78 12.50 -10.11 -10.41
C GLU A 78 12.91 -8.92 -9.53
N LEU A 79 14.09 -8.39 -9.81
CA LEU A 79 14.58 -7.13 -9.25
C LEU A 79 14.46 -6.06 -10.31
N LEU A 80 13.58 -5.11 -10.04
CA LEU A 80 13.19 -4.02 -10.91
C LEU A 80 13.70 -2.70 -10.37
N ASP A 81 13.95 -1.75 -11.27
CA ASP A 81 14.07 -0.34 -10.90
C ASP A 81 12.69 0.23 -10.61
N PRO A 82 12.42 0.77 -9.40
CA PRO A 82 11.13 1.36 -9.08
C PRO A 82 10.91 2.71 -9.77
N LEU A 83 11.93 3.26 -10.44
CA LEU A 83 11.79 4.48 -11.24
C LEU A 83 11.27 4.20 -12.66
N ASN A 84 11.85 3.21 -13.35
CA ASN A 84 11.58 2.95 -14.77
C ASN A 84 10.80 1.65 -15.01
N GLY A 85 10.83 0.71 -14.06
CA GLY A 85 10.29 -0.64 -14.22
C GLY A 85 11.23 -1.60 -14.95
N ASP A 86 12.47 -1.19 -15.27
CA ASP A 86 13.44 -2.02 -15.97
C ASP A 86 13.92 -3.18 -15.08
N THR A 87 14.07 -4.36 -15.67
CA THR A 87 14.50 -5.57 -14.95
C THR A 87 16.02 -5.62 -14.90
N ARG A 88 16.60 -5.56 -13.69
CA ARG A 88 18.04 -5.72 -13.47
C ARG A 88 18.46 -7.18 -13.37
N VAL A 89 17.75 -7.95 -12.55
CA VAL A 89 18.11 -9.34 -12.24
C VAL A 89 16.85 -10.19 -12.16
N VAL A 90 16.92 -11.39 -12.75
CA VAL A 90 15.88 -12.41 -12.62
C VAL A 90 16.47 -13.62 -11.90
N ILE A 91 16.01 -13.86 -10.68
CA ILE A 91 16.38 -15.03 -9.91
C ILE A 91 15.30 -16.09 -10.15
N SER A 92 15.66 -17.15 -10.86
CA SER A 92 14.83 -18.34 -10.98
C SER A 92 15.37 -19.38 -10.03
N ASP A 93 14.61 -19.74 -9.01
CA ASP A 93 14.96 -20.86 -8.15
C ASP A 93 14.83 -22.16 -8.95
N ALA A 94 15.96 -22.77 -9.29
CA ALA A 94 16.03 -24.16 -9.77
C ALA A 94 15.78 -25.13 -8.60
N ILE A 95 14.63 -25.00 -7.94
CA ILE A 95 14.17 -25.98 -6.96
C ILE A 95 13.42 -27.06 -7.75
N ASP A 96 13.79 -28.33 -7.58
CA ASP A 96 13.18 -29.53 -8.22
C ASP A 96 11.67 -29.69 -8.00
N THR A 97 11.04 -28.80 -7.24
CA THR A 97 9.58 -28.75 -7.05
C THR A 97 8.97 -27.78 -8.03
N LYS A 98 7.87 -28.18 -8.67
CA LYS A 98 7.09 -27.28 -9.54
C LYS A 98 6.78 -25.98 -8.77
N PRO A 99 7.07 -24.79 -9.34
CA PRO A 99 6.92 -23.51 -8.65
C PRO A 99 5.46 -23.22 -8.24
N GLU A 100 4.49 -23.87 -8.86
CA GLU A 100 3.07 -23.76 -8.49
C GLU A 100 2.74 -24.39 -7.13
N ASP A 101 3.54 -25.36 -6.66
CA ASP A 101 3.27 -26.12 -5.44
C ASP A 101 3.79 -25.44 -4.17
N ASP A 102 4.69 -24.47 -4.28
CA ASP A 102 5.24 -23.73 -3.12
C ASP A 102 5.42 -22.23 -3.42
N PRO A 103 4.33 -21.43 -3.39
CA PRO A 103 4.41 -20.02 -3.70
C PRO A 103 5.19 -19.23 -2.63
N ILE A 104 5.86 -18.18 -3.09
CA ILE A 104 6.58 -17.22 -2.24
C ILE A 104 5.57 -16.25 -1.61
N ILE A 105 5.63 -16.09 -0.29
CA ILE A 105 4.73 -15.25 0.50
C ILE A 105 5.47 -14.07 1.11
N GLY A 106 6.68 -14.34 1.61
CA GLY A 106 7.54 -13.33 2.22
C GLY A 106 8.63 -12.93 1.26
N LEU A 107 8.79 -11.62 1.06
CA LEU A 107 9.91 -11.06 0.33
C LEU A 107 10.41 -9.82 1.05
N HIS A 108 11.71 -9.70 1.25
CA HIS A 108 12.32 -8.51 1.83
C HIS A 108 13.69 -8.25 1.18
N VAL A 109 13.88 -7.04 0.67
CA VAL A 109 15.17 -6.53 0.21
C VAL A 109 15.80 -5.80 1.39
N PHE A 110 17.04 -6.15 1.71
CA PHE A 110 17.76 -5.51 2.81
C PHE A 110 18.34 -4.18 2.35
N ARG A 111 18.26 -3.17 3.22
CA ARG A 111 18.88 -1.85 3.05
C ARG A 111 20.37 -1.87 3.39
N ARG A 112 20.82 -2.88 4.14
CA ARG A 112 22.20 -2.95 4.66
C ARG A 112 23.21 -3.12 3.52
N GLU A 113 23.85 -2.03 3.14
CA GLU A 113 25.10 -2.04 2.37
C GLU A 113 26.19 -2.71 3.22
N ARG A 114 26.53 -3.96 2.92
CA ARG A 114 27.82 -4.50 3.35
C ARG A 114 28.87 -4.00 2.35
N THR A 115 29.76 -3.15 2.86
CA THR A 115 31.08 -2.76 2.32
C THR A 115 31.19 -1.70 1.21
N GLU A 116 32.25 -0.89 1.36
CA GLU A 116 32.62 0.34 0.63
C GLU A 116 33.25 0.09 -0.76
N GLU A 117 32.94 -1.02 -1.43
CA GLU A 117 33.50 -1.34 -2.74
C GLU A 117 32.52 -1.03 -3.87
N ARG A 118 33.06 -0.81 -5.08
CA ARG A 118 32.29 -0.43 -6.28
C ARG A 118 31.22 -1.46 -6.69
N SER A 119 31.21 -2.65 -6.10
CA SER A 119 30.16 -3.67 -6.23
C SER A 119 29.19 -3.60 -5.05
N ARG A 120 27.92 -3.29 -5.30
CA ARG A 120 26.89 -3.29 -4.27
C ARG A 120 26.38 -4.70 -4.05
N SER A 121 26.58 -5.27 -2.86
CA SER A 121 25.92 -6.52 -2.49
C SER A 121 24.48 -6.25 -2.05
N CYS A 122 23.49 -6.75 -2.77
CA CYS A 122 22.10 -6.75 -2.35
C CYS A 122 21.78 -8.09 -1.69
N THR A 123 21.23 -8.05 -0.48
CA THR A 123 20.70 -9.24 0.20
C THR A 123 19.18 -9.29 0.07
N LEU A 124 18.63 -10.47 -0.15
CA LEU A 124 17.21 -10.73 -0.32
C LEU A 124 16.80 -11.91 0.56
N LEU A 125 15.73 -11.72 1.34
CA LEU A 125 15.03 -12.80 2.04
C LEU A 125 13.78 -13.19 1.27
N SER A 126 13.65 -14.47 0.95
CA SER A 126 12.44 -15.08 0.39
C SER A 126 11.92 -16.17 1.32
N CYS A 127 10.59 -16.24 1.50
CA CYS A 127 9.95 -17.26 2.34
C CYS A 127 8.74 -17.85 1.61
N THR A 128 8.69 -19.18 1.53
CA THR A 128 7.64 -19.94 0.82
C THR A 128 6.51 -20.42 1.74
N THR A 129 5.39 -20.84 1.16
CA THR A 129 4.25 -21.41 1.92
C THR A 129 4.63 -22.62 2.77
N LYS A 130 5.51 -23.49 2.27
CA LYS A 130 5.94 -24.70 2.97
C LYS A 130 6.96 -24.43 4.08
N GLY A 131 7.40 -23.17 4.23
CA GLY A 131 8.31 -22.75 5.27
C GLY A 131 9.78 -22.75 4.87
N ASN A 132 10.12 -22.87 3.58
CA ASN A 132 11.50 -22.71 3.15
C ASN A 132 11.83 -21.21 3.16
N ALA A 133 12.77 -20.81 4.02
CA ALA A 133 13.33 -19.47 4.02
C ALA A 133 14.72 -19.51 3.41
N VAL A 134 14.94 -18.62 2.45
CA VAL A 134 16.21 -18.50 1.74
C VAL A 134 16.63 -17.04 1.75
N MET A 135 17.83 -16.80 2.27
CA MET A 135 18.53 -15.53 2.17
C MET A 135 19.60 -15.65 1.10
N ARG A 136 19.57 -14.76 0.10
CA ARG A 136 20.56 -14.69 -0.99
C ARG A 136 21.24 -13.34 -0.94
N SER A 137 22.56 -13.32 -1.01
CA SER A 137 23.31 -12.09 -1.31
C SER A 137 23.90 -12.20 -2.70
N PHE A 138 23.79 -11.14 -3.50
CA PHE A 138 24.34 -11.07 -4.85
C PHE A 138 24.92 -9.68 -5.09
N GLU A 139 25.97 -9.60 -5.88
CA GLU A 139 26.54 -8.34 -6.32
C GLU A 139 25.75 -7.81 -7.51
N VAL A 140 25.21 -6.61 -7.38
CA VAL A 140 24.50 -5.91 -8.45
C VAL A 140 25.50 -4.98 -9.11
N THR A 141 25.97 -5.36 -10.29
CA THR A 141 26.71 -4.49 -11.20
C THR A 141 25.73 -3.71 -12.07
N ASP A 142 26.04 -2.45 -12.40
CA ASP A 142 25.18 -1.60 -13.25
C ASP A 142 25.19 -2.04 -14.73
N SER A 143 26.01 -3.04 -15.09
CA SER A 143 26.06 -3.66 -16.41
C SER A 143 25.38 -5.04 -16.40
N PRO A 144 24.39 -5.30 -17.27
CA PRO A 144 23.65 -6.56 -17.31
C PRO A 144 24.45 -7.77 -17.81
N GLU A 145 25.69 -7.58 -18.30
CA GLU A 145 26.48 -8.62 -18.98
C GLU A 145 27.41 -9.42 -18.06
N ASP A 146 27.69 -8.95 -16.83
CA ASP A 146 28.60 -9.63 -15.89
C ASP A 146 27.96 -9.79 -14.50
N CYS A 147 26.92 -10.62 -14.40
CA CYS A 147 26.42 -11.13 -13.12
C CYS A 147 27.10 -12.46 -12.79
N VAL A 148 28.34 -12.41 -12.29
CA VAL A 148 29.02 -13.59 -11.75
C VAL A 148 28.40 -13.92 -10.38
N SER A 149 27.74 -15.08 -10.31
CA SER A 149 26.95 -15.55 -9.17
C SER A 149 27.82 -16.05 -8.00
N THR A 150 28.48 -15.15 -7.27
CA THR A 150 29.00 -15.51 -5.94
C THR A 150 27.87 -15.37 -4.91
N SER A 151 26.82 -16.19 -5.03
CA SER A 151 25.65 -16.06 -4.17
C SER A 151 25.81 -16.81 -2.85
N THR A 152 26.14 -16.08 -1.79
CA THR A 152 26.01 -16.67 -0.45
C THR A 152 24.53 -16.91 -0.19
N THR A 153 24.18 -18.18 -0.01
CA THR A 153 22.79 -18.61 0.16
C THR A 153 22.65 -19.33 1.50
N ASN A 154 21.98 -18.67 2.45
CA ASN A 154 21.60 -19.30 3.71
C ASN A 154 20.16 -19.81 3.60
N LYS A 155 19.98 -21.12 3.79
CA LYS A 155 18.66 -21.77 3.76
C LYS A 155 18.34 -22.32 5.13
N TRP A 156 17.12 -22.06 5.61
CA TRP A 156 16.61 -22.69 6.81
C TRP A 156 15.11 -22.97 6.66
N ASN A 157 14.61 -23.90 7.49
CA ASN A 157 13.22 -24.26 7.49
C ASN A 157 12.49 -23.60 8.68
N VAL A 158 11.50 -22.77 8.36
CA VAL A 158 10.65 -22.05 9.31
C VAL A 158 9.63 -22.96 9.99
N CYS A 159 9.10 -23.95 9.28
CA CYS A 159 8.11 -24.88 9.81
C CYS A 159 8.18 -26.27 9.16
N ALA A 160 8.20 -27.31 9.99
CA ALA A 160 8.15 -28.69 9.50
C ALA A 160 6.76 -29.10 8.99
N ALA A 161 5.69 -28.48 9.50
CA ALA A 161 4.30 -28.76 9.11
C ALA A 161 3.44 -27.49 9.22
N GLY A 162 2.46 -27.37 8.33
CA GLY A 162 1.58 -26.21 8.22
C GLY A 162 1.90 -25.34 7.01
N SER A 163 1.22 -24.20 6.91
CA SER A 163 1.45 -23.23 5.83
C SER A 163 1.78 -21.88 6.42
N VAL A 164 2.97 -21.35 6.13
CA VAL A 164 3.29 -19.94 6.40
C VAL A 164 2.34 -19.07 5.59
N LEU A 165 1.92 -17.93 6.13
CA LEU A 165 1.02 -16.97 5.46
C LEU A 165 1.47 -15.52 5.62
N CYS A 166 2.32 -15.25 6.60
CA CYS A 166 2.93 -13.95 6.77
C CYS A 166 4.42 -14.11 7.11
N CYS A 167 5.21 -13.20 6.55
CA CYS A 167 6.61 -13.03 6.88
C CYS A 167 6.93 -11.54 6.81
N LYS A 168 7.56 -11.01 7.85
CA LYS A 168 8.02 -9.63 7.92
C LYS A 168 9.38 -9.56 8.59
N VAL A 169 10.20 -8.62 8.15
CA VAL A 169 11.51 -8.33 8.72
C VAL A 169 11.37 -7.08 9.58
N ASP A 170 12.10 -7.04 10.68
CA ASP A 170 12.17 -5.91 11.58
C ASP A 170 12.91 -4.72 10.94
N GLY A 171 12.68 -3.50 11.45
CA GLY A 171 13.33 -2.29 10.94
C GLY A 171 14.86 -2.29 11.07
N SER A 172 15.40 -3.02 12.05
CA SER A 172 16.84 -3.23 12.23
C SER A 172 17.44 -4.26 11.26
N GLU A 173 16.58 -4.98 10.54
CA GLU A 173 16.93 -6.06 9.61
C GLU A 173 17.67 -7.27 10.21
N ASN A 174 17.72 -7.39 11.54
CA ASN A 174 18.38 -8.53 12.19
C ASN A 174 17.40 -9.68 12.49
N TYR A 175 16.10 -9.37 12.54
CA TYR A 175 15.08 -10.31 12.96
C TYR A 175 13.95 -10.42 11.94
N ALA A 176 13.40 -11.63 11.79
CA ALA A 176 12.22 -11.87 10.98
C ALA A 176 11.15 -12.59 11.78
N VAL A 177 9.89 -12.19 11.58
CA VAL A 177 8.73 -12.90 12.08
C VAL A 177 8.07 -13.69 10.95
N ALA A 178 7.72 -14.94 11.23
CA ALA A 178 6.93 -15.77 10.31
C ALA A 178 5.82 -16.50 11.08
N GLY A 179 4.65 -16.62 10.47
CA GLY A 179 3.50 -17.30 11.05
C GLY A 179 2.49 -17.71 9.99
N GLY A 180 1.54 -18.58 10.35
CA GLY A 180 0.55 -19.02 9.38
C GLY A 180 -0.54 -19.94 9.91
N LYS A 181 -1.05 -20.83 9.05
CA LYS A 181 -2.08 -21.82 9.36
C LYS A 181 -1.42 -23.07 9.94
N GLY A 182 -1.69 -23.35 11.22
CA GLY A 182 -1.06 -24.48 11.92
C GLY A 182 0.40 -24.21 12.31
N VAL A 183 0.92 -23.02 12.01
CA VAL A 183 2.26 -22.56 12.36
C VAL A 183 2.10 -21.41 13.35
N GLU A 184 2.61 -21.61 14.57
CA GLU A 184 2.69 -20.57 15.58
C GLU A 184 3.63 -19.44 15.13
N LEU A 185 3.46 -18.25 15.69
CA LEU A 185 4.30 -17.10 15.36
C LEU A 185 5.75 -17.35 15.83
N ASN A 186 6.68 -17.38 14.90
CA ASN A 186 8.09 -17.64 15.15
C ASN A 186 8.92 -16.40 14.84
N ILE A 187 9.92 -16.13 15.67
CA ILE A 187 10.88 -15.04 15.47
C ILE A 187 12.26 -15.66 15.28
N TRP A 188 12.91 -15.24 14.21
CA TRP A 188 14.17 -15.77 13.71
C TRP A 188 15.24 -14.69 13.78
N ASP A 189 16.42 -15.07 14.25
CA ASP A 189 17.65 -14.31 14.10
C ASP A 189 18.21 -14.60 12.70
N LEU A 190 18.33 -13.55 11.88
CA LEU A 190 18.74 -13.64 10.49
C LEU A 190 20.25 -13.85 10.34
N ASP A 191 21.06 -13.34 11.27
CA ASP A 191 22.51 -13.53 11.25
C ASP A 191 22.86 -15.00 11.56
N LYS A 192 22.16 -15.59 12.53
CA LYS A 192 22.38 -16.99 12.95
C LYS A 192 21.50 -18.00 12.21
N CYS A 193 20.53 -17.53 11.42
CA CYS A 193 19.50 -18.35 10.77
C CYS A 193 18.81 -19.31 11.77
N SER A 194 18.58 -18.85 13.00
CA SER A 194 18.11 -19.69 14.10
C SER A 194 16.83 -19.13 14.72
N ARG A 195 15.96 -20.03 15.16
CA ARG A 195 14.69 -19.65 15.79
C ARG A 195 14.95 -19.21 17.22
N MET A 196 14.76 -17.93 17.50
CA MET A 196 14.90 -17.38 18.84
C MET A 196 13.68 -17.60 19.71
N TRP A 197 12.48 -17.45 19.13
CA TRP A 197 11.25 -17.42 19.89
C TRP A 197 10.07 -18.03 19.12
N THR A 198 9.15 -18.62 19.86
CA THR A 198 7.89 -19.20 19.34
C THR A 198 6.74 -18.84 20.27
N ALA A 199 5.69 -18.26 19.70
CA ALA A 199 4.46 -17.96 20.41
C ALA A 199 3.83 -19.22 21.00
N LYS A 200 3.22 -19.06 22.17
CA LYS A 200 2.30 -20.04 22.72
C LYS A 200 0.88 -19.58 22.42
N SER A 201 0.05 -20.54 22.03
CA SER A 201 -1.40 -20.36 21.96
C SER A 201 -1.96 -19.76 23.26
N PRO A 202 -3.02 -18.93 23.16
CA PRO A 202 -3.74 -18.44 24.32
C PRO A 202 -4.31 -19.61 25.16
N PRO A 203 -4.65 -19.36 26.43
CA PRO A 203 -5.30 -20.37 27.26
C PRO A 203 -6.60 -20.85 26.59
N LYS A 204 -6.98 -22.10 26.89
CA LYS A 204 -8.25 -22.67 26.41
C LYS A 204 -9.41 -21.81 26.92
N ASN A 205 -10.45 -21.68 26.10
CA ASN A 205 -11.68 -21.01 26.52
C ASN A 205 -12.33 -21.77 27.70
N ASN A 206 -13.28 -21.14 28.39
CA ASN A 206 -14.02 -21.76 29.52
C ASN A 206 -14.70 -23.09 29.17
N LEU A 207 -14.93 -23.35 27.87
CA LEU A 207 -15.49 -24.60 27.34
C LEU A 207 -14.42 -25.70 27.11
N GLY A 208 -13.15 -25.45 27.43
CA GLY A 208 -12.04 -26.38 27.21
C GLY A 208 -11.66 -26.60 25.74
N ILE A 209 -12.37 -25.95 24.80
CA ILE A 209 -12.11 -26.06 23.36
C ILE A 209 -10.81 -25.35 23.02
N PHE A 210 -9.92 -26.08 22.35
CA PHE A 210 -8.69 -25.55 21.79
C PHE A 210 -8.92 -25.15 20.33
N THR A 211 -8.86 -23.84 20.05
CA THR A 211 -8.89 -23.35 18.67
C THR A 211 -7.45 -23.19 18.18
N PRO A 212 -7.01 -23.97 17.17
CA PRO A 212 -5.67 -23.82 16.61
C PRO A 212 -5.50 -22.41 16.04
N THR A 213 -4.31 -21.86 16.22
CA THR A 213 -4.00 -20.51 15.78
C THR A 213 -3.74 -20.49 14.28
N TRP A 214 -4.39 -19.55 13.61
CA TRP A 214 -4.20 -19.28 12.20
C TRP A 214 -3.86 -17.80 12.08
N PHE A 215 -2.58 -17.50 11.87
CA PHE A 215 -2.10 -16.14 11.62
C PHE A 215 -2.19 -15.82 10.13
N THR A 216 -2.72 -14.65 9.81
CA THR A 216 -2.90 -14.17 8.43
C THR A 216 -1.92 -13.06 8.07
N SER A 217 -1.57 -12.22 9.04
CA SER A 217 -0.65 -11.10 8.89
C SER A 217 0.05 -10.86 10.22
N ALA A 218 1.30 -10.40 10.19
CA ALA A 218 2.08 -10.05 11.36
C ALA A 218 2.99 -8.87 11.04
N THR A 219 3.29 -8.03 12.03
CA THR A 219 4.21 -6.91 11.90
C THR A 219 4.89 -6.56 13.22
N PHE A 220 6.06 -5.92 13.14
CA PHE A 220 6.82 -5.43 14.29
C PHE A 220 6.35 -4.02 14.68
N LEU A 221 6.48 -3.66 15.95
CA LEU A 221 6.30 -2.27 16.38
C LEU A 221 7.64 -1.52 16.28
N CYS A 222 7.66 -0.49 15.42
CA CYS A 222 8.88 0.24 15.03
C CYS A 222 9.71 0.79 16.21
N LYS A 223 9.06 1.24 17.29
CA LYS A 223 9.74 1.87 18.43
C LYS A 223 10.42 0.87 19.38
N ASP A 224 9.93 -0.35 19.43
CA ASP A 224 10.35 -1.33 20.44
C ASP A 224 11.37 -2.34 19.90
N ASP A 225 12.04 -2.02 18.77
CA ASP A 225 13.15 -2.74 18.12
C ASP A 225 13.04 -4.24 18.38
N HIS A 226 12.33 -4.95 17.50
CA HIS A 226 12.00 -6.39 17.56
C HIS A 226 11.21 -6.93 18.77
N ARG A 227 11.07 -6.23 19.91
CA ARG A 227 10.47 -6.84 21.14
C ARG A 227 8.99 -7.09 21.07
N LYS A 228 8.25 -6.25 20.35
CA LYS A 228 6.80 -6.34 20.26
C LYS A 228 6.34 -6.63 18.85
N VAL A 229 5.46 -7.63 18.75
CA VAL A 229 4.93 -8.11 17.49
C VAL A 229 3.41 -8.14 17.57
N VAL A 230 2.77 -7.61 16.54
CA VAL A 230 1.32 -7.63 16.40
C VAL A 230 0.94 -8.59 15.28
N ALA A 231 0.02 -9.50 15.58
CA ALA A 231 -0.45 -10.49 14.62
C ALA A 231 -1.98 -10.47 14.51
N GLY A 232 -2.44 -10.50 13.26
CA GLY A 232 -3.84 -10.70 12.91
C GLY A 232 -4.13 -12.18 12.73
N THR A 233 -5.24 -12.65 13.27
CA THR A 233 -5.67 -14.05 13.12
C THR A 233 -6.90 -14.18 12.24
N ASN A 234 -7.07 -15.38 11.67
CA ASN A 234 -8.30 -15.75 10.99
C ASN A 234 -9.49 -15.87 11.96
N SER A 235 -9.21 -15.98 13.27
CA SER A 235 -10.22 -16.05 14.34
C SER A 235 -10.75 -14.68 14.77
N ARG A 236 -10.50 -13.61 13.99
CA ARG A 236 -10.96 -12.21 14.22
C ARG A 236 -10.20 -11.47 15.32
N GLN A 237 -9.15 -12.10 15.85
CA GLN A 237 -8.36 -11.54 16.94
C GLN A 237 -7.17 -10.79 16.39
N VAL A 238 -6.87 -9.67 17.03
CA VAL A 238 -5.58 -9.01 16.95
C VAL A 238 -4.85 -9.31 18.25
N ARG A 239 -3.63 -9.82 18.14
CA ARG A 239 -2.82 -10.24 19.28
C ARG A 239 -1.51 -9.48 19.33
N LEU A 240 -1.16 -8.99 20.51
CA LEU A 240 0.14 -8.40 20.81
C LEU A 240 0.98 -9.44 21.55
N TYR A 241 2.19 -9.67 21.07
CA TYR A 241 3.21 -10.46 21.73
C TYR A 241 4.36 -9.57 22.14
N ASP A 242 4.84 -9.76 23.36
CA ASP A 242 6.07 -9.15 23.86
C ASP A 242 7.06 -10.28 24.16
N ILE A 243 8.16 -10.31 23.41
CA ILE A 243 9.19 -11.35 23.50
C ILE A 243 9.79 -11.40 24.91
N SER A 244 9.96 -10.24 25.54
CA SER A 244 10.62 -10.11 26.84
C SER A 244 9.70 -10.45 28.01
N ALA A 245 8.39 -10.21 27.88
CA ALA A 245 7.45 -10.43 28.97
C ALA A 245 7.01 -11.90 29.04
N GLN A 246 6.44 -12.44 27.96
CA GLN A 246 5.87 -13.80 27.95
C GLN A 246 5.65 -14.36 26.56
N ARG A 247 5.58 -15.70 26.46
CA ARG A 247 5.32 -16.39 25.18
C ARG A 247 3.85 -16.33 24.73
N ARG A 248 2.92 -16.02 25.63
CA ARG A 248 1.48 -15.89 25.34
C ARG A 248 1.15 -14.45 24.94
N PRO A 249 0.03 -14.21 24.23
CA PRO A 249 -0.34 -12.84 23.88
C PRO A 249 -0.54 -12.00 25.16
N VAL A 250 0.10 -10.84 25.19
CA VAL A 250 -0.05 -9.84 26.26
C VAL A 250 -1.41 -9.17 26.17
N LEU A 251 -1.82 -8.84 24.95
CA LEU A 251 -3.15 -8.33 24.64
C LEU A 251 -3.78 -9.17 23.53
N SER A 252 -5.07 -9.41 23.65
CA SER A 252 -5.89 -10.04 22.63
C SER A 252 -7.25 -9.39 22.63
N PHE A 253 -7.68 -8.87 21.49
CA PHE A 253 -9.00 -8.27 21.34
C PHE A 253 -9.61 -8.70 20.00
N ASP A 254 -10.94 -8.82 19.98
CA ASP A 254 -11.70 -9.14 18.78
C ASP A 254 -12.04 -7.85 18.02
N PHE A 255 -11.84 -7.87 16.69
CA PHE A 255 -12.27 -6.79 15.82
C PHE A 255 -13.33 -7.28 14.84
N ARG A 256 -14.57 -6.85 15.09
CA ARG A 256 -15.74 -7.17 14.24
C ARG A 256 -15.92 -8.69 14.06
N GLU A 257 -16.79 -9.06 13.12
CA GLU A 257 -17.22 -10.45 12.94
C GLU A 257 -16.45 -11.19 11.83
N THR A 258 -15.49 -10.55 11.16
CA THR A 258 -14.77 -11.16 10.03
C THR A 258 -13.26 -11.26 10.23
N PRO A 259 -12.59 -12.21 9.56
CA PRO A 259 -11.18 -12.47 9.75
C PRO A 259 -10.30 -11.24 9.53
N ILE A 260 -9.24 -11.11 10.32
CA ILE A 260 -8.22 -10.10 10.07
C ILE A 260 -7.38 -10.57 8.90
N LYS A 261 -7.12 -9.69 7.94
CA LYS A 261 -6.38 -10.02 6.72
C LYS A 261 -5.10 -9.21 6.56
N ALA A 262 -5.10 -7.96 7.02
CA ALA A 262 -3.93 -7.09 6.94
C ALA A 262 -3.75 -6.35 8.27
N VAL A 263 -2.49 -6.23 8.67
CA VAL A 263 -2.05 -5.48 9.85
C VAL A 263 -0.80 -4.69 9.46
N THR A 264 -0.74 -3.42 9.83
CA THR A 264 0.47 -2.59 9.67
C THR A 264 0.59 -1.64 10.85
N GLU A 265 1.81 -1.36 11.28
CA GLU A 265 2.10 -0.38 12.32
C GLU A 265 2.05 1.06 11.78
N ASP A 266 2.00 1.99 12.72
CA ASP A 266 2.30 3.40 12.50
C ASP A 266 3.72 3.75 12.96
N ILE A 267 4.23 4.88 12.46
CA ILE A 267 5.56 5.42 12.80
C ILE A 267 5.64 5.76 14.29
N ASP A 268 4.51 6.12 14.89
CA ASP A 268 4.34 6.36 16.32
C ASP A 268 4.75 5.16 17.20
N GLY A 269 4.74 3.94 16.64
CA GLY A 269 5.19 2.71 17.30
C GLY A 269 4.22 2.08 18.30
N TYR A 270 3.08 2.72 18.57
CA TYR A 270 2.01 2.19 19.43
C TYR A 270 0.68 2.02 18.70
N THR A 271 0.46 2.72 17.58
CA THR A 271 -0.76 2.61 16.80
C THR A 271 -0.61 1.53 15.74
N VAL A 272 -1.67 0.73 15.55
CA VAL A 272 -1.73 -0.30 14.50
C VAL A 272 -3.02 -0.15 13.71
N TYR A 273 -2.90 -0.32 12.40
CA TYR A 273 -4.01 -0.34 11.45
C TYR A 273 -4.38 -1.78 11.11
N VAL A 274 -5.66 -2.07 11.19
CA VAL A 274 -6.21 -3.42 11.06
C VAL A 274 -7.29 -3.42 9.99
N GLY A 275 -7.12 -4.29 8.99
CA GLY A 275 -8.08 -4.51 7.90
C GLY A 275 -8.69 -5.90 7.98
N ASN A 276 -10.02 -5.97 7.86
CA ASN A 276 -10.75 -7.23 7.90
C ASN A 276 -11.19 -7.73 6.51
N GLY A 277 -11.74 -8.95 6.48
CA GLY A 277 -12.31 -9.57 5.28
C GLY A 277 -13.61 -8.93 4.77
N SER A 278 -14.26 -8.07 5.56
CA SER A 278 -15.47 -7.33 5.17
C SER A 278 -15.21 -5.96 4.56
N GLY A 279 -13.96 -5.47 4.61
CA GLY A 279 -13.60 -4.15 4.13
C GLY A 279 -13.61 -3.04 5.17
N ASP A 280 -13.72 -3.37 6.46
CA ASP A 280 -13.57 -2.41 7.54
C ASP A 280 -12.07 -2.20 7.86
N LEU A 281 -11.69 -0.94 7.98
CA LEU A 281 -10.37 -0.48 8.38
C LEU A 281 -10.49 0.29 9.70
N ALA A 282 -9.64 -0.03 10.67
CA ALA A 282 -9.63 0.61 11.98
C ALA A 282 -8.21 0.82 12.51
N SER A 283 -8.07 1.81 13.40
CA SER A 283 -6.84 2.08 14.14
C SER A 283 -7.00 1.68 15.61
N PHE A 284 -6.00 1.03 16.18
CA PHE A 284 -5.94 0.57 17.57
C PHE A 284 -4.70 1.11 18.27
N ASP A 285 -4.84 1.44 19.54
CA ASP A 285 -3.70 1.70 20.43
C ASP A 285 -3.27 0.40 21.10
N MET A 286 -2.05 -0.04 20.82
CA MET A 286 -1.50 -1.29 21.34
C MET A 286 -1.01 -1.18 22.79
N ARG A 287 -0.94 0.01 23.38
CA ARG A 287 -0.68 0.15 24.83
C ARG A 287 -1.90 -0.22 25.66
N THR A 288 -3.09 0.15 25.18
CA THR A 288 -4.34 -0.02 25.91
C THR A 288 -5.24 -1.11 25.33
N GLY A 289 -4.96 -1.56 24.09
CA GLY A 289 -5.84 -2.45 23.32
C GLY A 289 -7.15 -1.78 22.90
N LYS A 290 -7.26 -0.44 23.00
CA LYS A 290 -8.51 0.28 22.70
C LYS A 290 -8.59 0.63 21.22
N LEU A 291 -9.81 0.53 20.70
CA LEU A 291 -10.16 1.04 19.37
C LEU A 291 -10.08 2.57 19.41
N LEU A 292 -9.14 3.14 18.66
CA LEU A 292 -9.06 4.59 18.49
C LEU A 292 -10.18 5.07 17.55
N GLY A 293 -10.55 4.24 16.56
CA GLY A 293 -11.76 4.35 15.74
C GLY A 293 -11.61 3.81 14.32
N CYS A 294 -12.69 3.92 13.54
CA CYS A 294 -12.81 3.36 12.18
C CYS A 294 -12.64 4.44 11.11
N PHE A 295 -12.18 4.04 9.93
CA PHE A 295 -12.05 4.92 8.76
C PHE A 295 -13.38 5.04 7.99
N LEU A 296 -13.67 6.24 7.48
CA LEU A 296 -14.96 6.62 6.87
C LEU A 296 -15.03 6.32 5.36
N GLY A 297 -15.72 5.25 4.98
CA GLY A 297 -15.88 4.90 3.55
C GLY A 297 -15.42 3.46 3.28
N LYS A 298 -16.13 2.53 3.92
CA LYS A 298 -15.85 1.10 3.92
C LYS A 298 -15.45 0.58 2.54
N CYS A 299 -14.40 -0.25 2.50
CA CYS A 299 -14.02 -0.97 1.28
C CYS A 299 -15.10 -1.98 0.92
N SER A 300 -15.42 -2.11 -0.36
CA SER A 300 -16.48 -3.02 -0.82
C SER A 300 -15.91 -4.41 -1.08
N GLY A 301 -15.18 -4.97 -0.12
CA GLY A 301 -14.51 -6.27 -0.24
C GLY A 301 -13.38 -6.46 0.78
N SER A 302 -12.81 -7.67 0.82
CA SER A 302 -11.70 -7.99 1.72
C SER A 302 -10.48 -7.11 1.48
N ILE A 303 -9.99 -6.45 2.52
CA ILE A 303 -8.69 -5.75 2.50
C ILE A 303 -7.60 -6.82 2.52
N ARG A 304 -6.74 -6.85 1.51
CA ARG A 304 -5.66 -7.82 1.38
C ARG A 304 -4.34 -7.28 1.91
N TYR A 305 -4.13 -5.98 1.77
CA TYR A 305 -2.91 -5.32 2.21
C TYR A 305 -3.19 -3.88 2.64
N ILE A 306 -2.40 -3.41 3.60
CA ILE A 306 -2.40 -2.03 4.08
C ILE A 306 -0.94 -1.59 4.10
N SER A 307 -0.67 -0.39 3.62
CA SER A 307 0.65 0.22 3.66
C SER A 307 0.54 1.61 4.28
N ARG A 308 1.43 1.92 5.21
CA ARG A 308 1.58 3.23 5.82
C ARG A 308 2.65 4.01 5.06
N HIS A 309 2.36 5.24 4.66
CA HIS A 309 3.35 6.10 4.02
C HIS A 309 4.48 6.47 5.03
N PRO A 310 5.76 6.45 4.63
CA PRO A 310 6.88 6.71 5.55
C PRO A 310 6.93 8.16 6.08
N ASP A 311 6.60 9.16 5.26
CA ASP A 311 6.71 10.58 5.67
C ASP A 311 5.37 11.24 6.02
N PHE A 312 4.38 11.20 5.11
CA PHE A 312 3.07 11.82 5.32
C PHE A 312 2.14 10.95 6.15
N PRO A 313 1.16 11.49 6.89
CA PRO A 313 0.16 10.74 7.68
C PRO A 313 -0.93 10.10 6.80
N VAL A 314 -0.53 9.29 5.82
CA VAL A 314 -1.43 8.64 4.84
C VAL A 314 -1.32 7.12 4.90
N ILE A 315 -2.44 6.44 4.73
CA ILE A 315 -2.53 4.99 4.62
C ILE A 315 -3.15 4.62 3.27
N ALA A 316 -2.52 3.66 2.59
CA ALA A 316 -3.11 2.97 1.46
C ALA A 316 -3.72 1.64 1.89
N SER A 317 -4.91 1.35 1.35
CA SER A 317 -5.55 0.04 1.47
C SER A 317 -5.90 -0.50 0.09
N CYS A 318 -5.71 -1.80 -0.10
CA CYS A 318 -6.08 -2.49 -1.33
C CYS A 318 -6.73 -3.85 -1.05
N GLY A 319 -7.46 -4.37 -2.02
CA GLY A 319 -8.11 -5.66 -1.87
C GLY A 319 -8.93 -6.13 -3.07
N LEU A 320 -10.01 -6.84 -2.77
CA LEU A 320 -10.89 -7.49 -3.77
C LEU A 320 -11.83 -6.52 -4.52
N ASP A 321 -11.91 -5.27 -4.12
CA ASP A 321 -12.79 -4.30 -4.80
C ASP A 321 -12.09 -3.55 -5.95
N SER A 322 -10.83 -3.85 -6.22
CA SER A 322 -10.05 -3.28 -7.33
C SER A 322 -9.84 -1.76 -7.22
N TYR A 323 -10.02 -1.19 -6.03
CA TYR A 323 -9.71 0.20 -5.73
C TYR A 323 -8.45 0.29 -4.86
N LEU A 324 -7.58 1.24 -5.18
CA LEU A 324 -6.60 1.77 -4.24
C LEU A 324 -7.26 2.92 -3.48
N ARG A 325 -7.46 2.76 -2.18
CA ARG A 325 -7.99 3.83 -1.32
C ARG A 325 -6.92 4.41 -0.43
N LEU A 326 -6.93 5.73 -0.31
CA LEU A 326 -6.02 6.52 0.48
C LEU A 326 -6.78 7.23 1.59
N TRP A 327 -6.23 7.14 2.78
CA TRP A 327 -6.85 7.59 4.01
C TRP A 327 -5.90 8.55 4.73
N ASP A 328 -6.43 9.64 5.25
CA ASP A 328 -5.68 10.46 6.21
C ASP A 328 -5.78 9.81 7.60
N VAL A 329 -4.64 9.63 8.25
CA VAL A 329 -4.53 9.06 9.60
C VAL A 329 -5.25 9.92 10.62
N LYS A 330 -5.13 11.26 10.51
CA LYS A 330 -5.62 12.19 11.53
C LYS A 330 -7.13 12.36 11.46
N SER A 331 -7.67 12.69 10.29
CA SER A 331 -9.11 12.87 10.09
C SER A 331 -9.88 11.56 9.90
N ARG A 332 -9.18 10.48 9.51
CA ARG A 332 -9.76 9.17 9.14
C ARG A 332 -10.77 9.25 8.00
N GLN A 333 -10.68 10.29 7.20
CA GLN A 333 -11.48 10.48 6.01
C GLN A 333 -10.78 9.87 4.80
N LEU A 334 -11.61 9.46 3.85
CA LEU A 334 -11.14 9.01 2.55
C LEU A 334 -10.59 10.23 1.81
N LEU A 335 -9.29 10.25 1.56
CA LEU A 335 -8.66 11.27 0.74
C LEU A 335 -8.98 10.98 -0.72
N SER A 336 -8.66 9.79 -1.23
CA SER A 336 -8.90 9.46 -2.63
C SER A 336 -9.12 7.97 -2.86
N ALA A 337 -9.77 7.65 -3.98
CA ALA A 337 -10.02 6.29 -4.43
C ALA A 337 -9.72 6.18 -5.93
N VAL A 338 -8.74 5.34 -6.29
CA VAL A 338 -8.34 5.10 -7.68
C VAL A 338 -8.81 3.72 -8.10
N PHE A 339 -9.62 3.65 -9.16
CA PHE A 339 -10.05 2.37 -9.71
C PHE A 339 -8.99 1.78 -10.63
N LEU A 340 -8.48 0.59 -10.30
CA LEU A 340 -7.41 -0.08 -11.03
C LEU A 340 -7.91 -1.24 -11.91
N LYS A 341 -9.23 -1.44 -12.05
CA LYS A 341 -9.89 -2.49 -12.85
C LYS A 341 -9.68 -3.94 -12.37
N GLN A 342 -8.55 -4.25 -11.75
CA GLN A 342 -8.16 -5.58 -11.31
C GLN A 342 -8.02 -5.68 -9.79
N HIS A 343 -8.16 -6.89 -9.25
CA HIS A 343 -7.96 -7.15 -7.83
C HIS A 343 -6.49 -6.98 -7.46
N LEU A 344 -6.27 -6.39 -6.28
CA LEU A 344 -4.95 -6.02 -5.80
C LEU A 344 -4.51 -6.97 -4.68
N ASN A 345 -3.25 -7.39 -4.73
CA ASN A 345 -2.65 -8.25 -3.71
C ASN A 345 -1.84 -7.46 -2.69
N SER A 346 -1.04 -6.49 -3.16
CA SER A 346 -0.12 -5.71 -2.32
C SER A 346 -0.01 -4.28 -2.84
N VAL A 347 0.44 -3.38 -1.97
CA VAL A 347 0.74 -1.97 -2.26
C VAL A 347 1.99 -1.57 -1.49
N LEU A 348 2.89 -0.86 -2.14
CA LEU A 348 4.09 -0.28 -1.53
C LEU A 348 4.18 1.20 -1.86
N PHE A 349 4.63 2.00 -0.90
CA PHE A 349 5.01 3.40 -1.14
C PHE A 349 6.50 3.48 -1.44
N ASP A 350 6.84 4.38 -2.36
CA ASP A 350 8.23 4.76 -2.63
C ASP A 350 8.63 5.90 -1.68
N SER A 351 9.60 5.65 -0.78
CA SER A 351 10.14 6.64 0.15
C SER A 351 11.08 7.65 -0.52
N GLY A 352 11.56 7.35 -1.74
CA GLY A 352 12.47 8.22 -2.48
C GLY A 352 11.77 9.30 -3.30
N PHE A 353 10.44 9.28 -3.36
CA PHE A 353 9.67 10.21 -4.17
C PHE A 353 9.63 11.61 -3.54
N ALA A 354 10.64 12.42 -3.84
CA ALA A 354 10.59 13.86 -3.62
C ALA A 354 9.77 14.50 -4.74
N ASP A 355 8.94 15.49 -4.37
CA ASP A 355 8.12 16.32 -5.26
C ASP A 355 9.04 17.28 -6.06
N GLU A 356 10.01 16.74 -6.81
CA GLU A 356 10.69 17.47 -7.86
C GLU A 356 9.77 17.47 -9.08
N GLU A 357 9.11 18.61 -9.30
CA GLU A 357 8.50 18.92 -10.59
C GLU A 357 9.51 18.53 -11.67
N PRO A 358 9.15 17.70 -12.66
CA PRO A 358 10.04 17.46 -13.78
C PRO A 358 10.31 18.83 -14.39
N VAL A 359 11.58 19.23 -14.44
CA VAL A 359 11.99 20.37 -15.25
C VAL A 359 11.80 19.94 -16.70
N GLN A 360 10.56 20.00 -17.19
CA GLN A 360 10.30 20.22 -18.60
C GLN A 360 10.84 21.62 -18.87
N ASN A 361 12.12 21.72 -19.25
CA ASN A 361 12.73 22.68 -20.17
C ASN A 361 14.24 22.76 -19.94
N ALA A 362 14.99 21.93 -20.68
CA ALA A 362 16.41 22.20 -20.97
C ALA A 362 16.83 21.72 -22.38
N ARG A 363 15.87 21.55 -23.31
CA ARG A 363 16.18 21.25 -24.73
C ARG A 363 15.42 22.11 -25.76
N ASP A 364 14.34 22.80 -25.38
CA ASP A 364 13.57 23.64 -26.33
C ASP A 364 13.85 25.15 -26.26
N VAL A 365 14.72 25.60 -25.33
CA VAL A 365 15.10 27.03 -25.23
C VAL A 365 16.29 27.37 -26.13
N THR A 366 17.19 26.41 -26.41
CA THR A 366 18.37 26.67 -27.23
C THR A 366 18.09 26.74 -28.74
N GLU A 367 16.99 26.16 -29.24
CA GLU A 367 16.62 26.29 -30.66
C GLU A 367 15.84 27.59 -30.96
N ASN A 368 15.06 28.09 -30.00
CA ASN A 368 14.29 29.32 -30.18
C ASN A 368 15.09 30.61 -29.97
N GLU A 369 16.18 30.58 -29.19
CA GLU A 369 17.09 31.72 -29.05
C GLU A 369 18.09 31.83 -30.21
N ALA A 370 18.50 30.70 -30.80
CA ALA A 370 19.35 30.67 -31.99
C ALA A 370 18.65 31.15 -33.27
N GLN A 371 17.31 31.10 -33.34
CA GLN A 371 16.53 31.64 -34.47
C GLN A 371 16.13 33.11 -34.30
N ARG A 372 16.13 33.65 -33.07
CA ARG A 372 15.87 35.08 -32.83
C ARG A 372 17.10 35.97 -33.04
N HIS A 373 18.31 35.40 -33.01
CA HIS A 373 19.55 36.13 -33.27
C HIS A 373 20.01 36.14 -34.75
N ARG A 374 19.19 35.64 -35.68
CA ARG A 374 19.57 35.50 -37.11
C ARG A 374 18.78 36.36 -38.10
N VAL A 375 17.98 37.32 -37.62
CA VAL A 375 17.18 38.22 -38.47
C VAL A 375 17.63 39.69 -38.37
N ASP A 376 18.58 40.02 -37.51
CA ASP A 376 18.99 41.41 -37.25
C ASP A 376 20.34 41.77 -37.90
N GLU A 377 20.50 41.46 -39.19
CA GLU A 377 21.54 42.06 -40.03
C GLU A 377 21.04 42.19 -41.47
N THR A 378 20.22 43.21 -41.77
CA THR A 378 20.19 43.82 -43.10
C THR A 378 19.83 45.30 -43.03
N GLN A 379 20.87 46.12 -43.24
CA GLN A 379 20.88 47.34 -44.05
C GLN A 379 19.98 48.52 -43.64
N TYR A 380 20.62 49.49 -42.98
CA TYR A 380 20.28 50.91 -43.10
C TYR A 380 21.00 51.48 -44.32
N GLU A 381 20.26 51.98 -45.31
CA GLU A 381 20.65 53.19 -46.02
C GLU A 381 19.43 53.90 -46.65
N ASP A 382 19.43 55.20 -46.38
CA ASP A 382 18.79 56.32 -47.07
C ASP A 382 17.27 56.59 -47.00
N GLY A 383 17.00 57.88 -46.77
CA GLY A 383 15.72 58.41 -46.33
C GLY A 383 14.70 58.64 -47.45
N THR A 384 13.47 58.98 -47.05
CA THR A 384 12.71 60.19 -47.45
C THR A 384 11.36 60.19 -46.73
N LEU A 385 10.97 61.36 -46.22
CA LEU A 385 9.68 61.69 -45.59
C LEU A 385 8.50 61.46 -46.53
N LEU A 386 7.35 60.97 -46.03
CA LEU A 386 6.02 61.32 -46.52
C LEU A 386 4.90 61.07 -45.49
N VAL A 387 4.24 62.17 -45.12
CA VAL A 387 3.03 62.29 -44.32
C VAL A 387 1.81 61.73 -45.05
N LYS A 388 0.88 61.03 -44.36
CA LYS A 388 -0.59 61.22 -44.51
C LYS A 388 -1.49 60.38 -43.55
N ARG A 389 -2.17 61.12 -42.67
CA ARG A 389 -3.63 61.17 -42.40
C ARG A 389 -4.46 59.91 -42.07
N LYS A 390 -5.05 59.98 -40.87
CA LYS A 390 -6.33 59.41 -40.36
C LYS A 390 -7.40 59.06 -41.41
N LYS A 391 -8.14 57.96 -41.16
CA LYS A 391 -9.59 57.88 -41.39
C LYS A 391 -10.30 56.96 -40.38
N LYS A 392 -11.53 57.34 -40.06
CA LYS A 392 -12.46 56.86 -39.03
C LYS A 392 -13.70 56.26 -39.74
N LYS A 393 -14.52 55.50 -38.98
CA LYS A 393 -15.91 55.01 -39.25
C LYS A 393 -15.99 53.65 -39.99
N LYS A 394 -16.94 52.75 -39.71
CA LYS A 394 -18.37 52.99 -39.40
C LYS A 394 -19.07 51.72 -38.82
N LYS A 395 -20.04 51.97 -37.92
CA LYS A 395 -21.14 51.08 -37.48
C LYS A 395 -21.97 50.53 -38.65
N LYS A 396 -22.61 49.37 -38.46
CA LYS A 396 -24.01 49.13 -38.83
C LYS A 396 -24.66 48.05 -37.94
N THR A 397 -25.86 48.39 -37.49
CA THR A 397 -26.86 47.65 -36.69
C THR A 397 -27.84 46.92 -37.61
N HIS A 398 -28.51 45.87 -37.10
CA HIS A 398 -29.96 45.66 -37.29
C HIS A 398 -30.56 44.68 -36.26
N GLU A 399 -31.54 45.21 -35.52
CA GLU A 399 -32.71 44.59 -34.84
C GLU A 399 -33.61 43.83 -35.83
N GLU A 400 -34.64 43.02 -35.51
CA GLU A 400 -35.39 42.60 -34.31
C GLU A 400 -36.30 41.41 -34.75
N GLY A 401 -36.92 40.69 -33.80
CA GLY A 401 -38.09 39.83 -34.08
C GLY A 401 -38.55 38.98 -32.88
N ARG A 402 -39.58 39.47 -32.17
CA ARG A 402 -40.32 38.85 -31.03
C ARG A 402 -41.27 37.72 -31.51
N ASP A 403 -41.77 36.78 -30.70
CA ASP A 403 -42.88 36.90 -29.71
C ASP A 403 -42.97 35.57 -28.87
N HIS A 404 -43.08 35.59 -27.53
CA HIS A 404 -44.29 35.50 -26.66
C HIS A 404 -45.11 34.17 -26.80
N LYS A 405 -45.65 33.47 -25.78
CA LYS A 405 -45.95 33.74 -24.35
C LYS A 405 -46.47 32.42 -23.66
N THR A 406 -46.19 32.24 -22.35
CA THR A 406 -47.05 31.78 -21.19
C THR A 406 -48.16 30.71 -21.38
N SER A 407 -48.53 29.79 -20.47
CA SER A 407 -48.77 29.77 -18.99
C SER A 407 -49.16 28.31 -18.60
N GLY A 408 -49.00 27.79 -17.38
CA GLY A 408 -49.86 27.93 -16.18
C GLY A 408 -49.72 26.63 -15.33
N LYS A 409 -49.32 26.70 -14.05
CA LYS A 409 -50.11 26.58 -12.81
C LYS A 409 -51.10 25.40 -12.72
N GLU A 410 -50.91 24.51 -11.73
CA GLU A 410 -51.93 24.18 -10.71
C GLU A 410 -51.37 23.40 -9.50
N ASN A 411 -52.14 23.49 -8.40
CA ASN A 411 -51.85 23.19 -6.99
C ASN A 411 -52.32 21.78 -6.52
N GLY A 412 -51.87 21.40 -5.33
CA GLY A 412 -52.52 20.44 -4.42
C GLY A 412 -51.54 19.38 -3.89
N GLY A 413 -51.47 18.98 -2.62
CA GLY A 413 -52.22 19.25 -1.40
C GLY A 413 -51.78 18.19 -0.36
N ILE A 414 -51.52 18.65 0.87
CA ILE A 414 -51.69 18.00 2.19
C ILE A 414 -51.56 16.46 2.29
N GLU A 415 -50.62 15.96 3.10
CA GLU A 415 -50.95 15.04 4.22
C GLU A 415 -49.85 14.96 5.30
N LYS A 416 -50.24 15.32 6.53
CA LYS A 416 -49.53 15.05 7.78
C LYS A 416 -49.94 13.66 8.26
N LEU A 417 -48.98 12.80 8.64
CA LEU A 417 -49.27 11.69 9.55
C LEU A 417 -48.35 11.70 10.78
N ASN A 418 -48.96 12.09 11.89
CA ASN A 418 -48.55 11.81 13.25
C ASN A 418 -48.71 10.31 13.55
N ARG A 419 -47.72 9.69 14.20
CA ARG A 419 -47.99 8.55 15.10
C ARG A 419 -47.06 8.60 16.33
N LYS A 420 -47.62 9.12 17.43
CA LYS A 420 -47.22 8.82 18.81
C LYS A 420 -47.98 7.56 19.29
N LYS A 421 -47.42 6.95 20.36
CA LYS A 421 -47.91 5.84 21.24
C LYS A 421 -47.24 4.50 20.86
N LYS A 422 -46.68 3.71 21.79
CA LYS A 422 -47.07 3.50 23.20
C LYS A 422 -45.89 2.95 24.02
N ILE A 423 -45.89 3.37 25.29
CA ILE A 423 -45.11 2.90 26.43
C ILE A 423 -45.42 1.42 26.71
N LYS A 424 -44.41 0.62 27.06
CA LYS A 424 -44.52 -0.45 28.06
C LYS A 424 -43.29 -0.43 28.98
N ARG A 425 -43.50 0.17 30.16
CA ARG A 425 -42.77 -0.18 31.38
C ARG A 425 -43.14 -1.63 31.73
N VAL A 426 -42.15 -2.46 32.01
CA VAL A 426 -42.32 -3.61 32.91
C VAL A 426 -41.33 -3.40 34.04
N LYS A 427 -41.86 -3.01 35.19
CA LYS A 427 -41.26 -3.15 36.51
C LYS A 427 -42.13 -4.17 37.22
N THR A 428 -41.54 -5.24 37.73
CA THR A 428 -41.93 -5.96 38.96
C THR A 428 -40.80 -6.93 39.29
N LEU A 429 -40.07 -6.66 40.38
CA LEU A 429 -40.02 -7.44 41.63
C LEU A 429 -38.95 -8.55 41.52
N ALA A 430 -37.75 -8.43 42.09
CA ALA A 430 -37.45 -8.49 43.53
C ALA A 430 -38.12 -9.71 44.17
N ASP A 431 -37.33 -10.76 44.38
CA ASP A 431 -37.39 -11.59 45.58
C ASP A 431 -35.96 -12.03 45.93
N ASP A 432 -35.63 -11.76 47.18
CA ASP A 432 -34.47 -12.20 47.94
C ASP A 432 -34.56 -13.72 48.22
N ASP A 433 -33.41 -14.36 48.41
CA ASP A 433 -33.09 -15.42 49.39
C ASP A 433 -31.75 -16.04 48.95
N ALA A 434 -30.60 -15.79 49.59
CA ALA A 434 -30.18 -16.22 50.93
C ALA A 434 -30.12 -17.75 51.11
N LEU A 435 -29.05 -18.39 50.62
CA LEU A 435 -28.13 -19.30 51.34
C LEU A 435 -27.07 -19.90 50.42
#